data_AF-A0AAV0P5E6-F1
#
_entry.id   AF-A0AAV0P5E6-F1
#
_cell.length_a   1.000
_cell.length_b   1.000
_cell.length_c   1.000
_cell.angle_alpha   90.00
_cell.angle_beta   90.00
_cell.angle_gamma   90.00
#
_symmetry.space_group_name_H-M   'P 1'
#
loop_
_entity.id
_entity.type
_entity.pdbx_description
1 polymer ?
#
loop_
_entity_poly.entity_id
_entity_poly.type
_entity_poly.pdbx_seq_one_letter_code
_entity_poly.pdbx_strand_id
1 'polypeptide(L)'
;LLEREREAGSPPNATVDGSFFTFTGFGFLVNGTQLPADKFKVVKATMAEFPALNGQSVSYATLLFPNGTANPPHTHPRAAELLFVVDGELQVGFFDTAGKLYTQALHVGDMFVFPKGLVHFQYNAGAGYAIALSAFGSASTGTVSLPGTLFAVLQLTTREREAGDFYSFAVSPKCNEREIFWPEKFFRRTSSPEKNFPATVLIL
;
A
#
# COMPACT_ATOMS: atom_id res chain seq x y z
N LEU A 1 -9.95 25.02 10.16
CA LEU A 1 -10.73 24.44 11.28
C LEU A 1 -9.81 23.55 12.06
N LEU A 2 -9.19 24.13 13.09
CA LEU A 2 -8.54 23.38 14.16
C LEU A 2 -9.66 22.72 14.95
N GLU A 3 -10.01 21.50 14.59
CA GLU A 3 -10.96 20.71 15.36
C GLU A 3 -10.21 19.54 15.99
N ARG A 4 -9.88 19.78 17.26
CA ARG A 4 -9.85 18.83 18.36
C ARG A 4 -9.55 17.39 17.94
N GLU A 5 -8.32 16.98 18.19
CA GLU A 5 -8.04 15.62 18.61
C GLU A 5 -8.92 15.35 19.83
N ARG A 6 -10.11 14.77 19.61
CA ARG A 6 -10.78 14.00 20.66
C ARG A 6 -9.78 12.91 21.01
N GLU A 7 -9.22 12.97 22.22
CA GLU A 7 -8.67 11.81 22.89
C GLU A 7 -9.62 10.64 22.60
N ALA A 8 -9.15 9.67 21.82
CA ALA A 8 -9.86 8.43 21.61
C ALA A 8 -9.97 7.79 23.01
N GLY A 9 -11.15 7.94 23.60
CA GLY A 9 -11.41 7.64 24.98
C GLY A 9 -11.02 6.22 25.30
N SER A 10 -10.12 6.07 26.27
CA SER A 10 -10.11 4.86 27.08
C SER A 10 -11.54 4.66 27.61
N PRO A 11 -12.14 3.48 27.49
CA PRO A 11 -13.45 3.22 28.08
C PRO A 11 -13.36 3.61 29.56
N PRO A 12 -14.29 4.43 30.08
CA PRO A 12 -14.32 4.71 31.50
C PRO A 12 -14.56 3.35 32.17
N ASN A 13 -13.56 2.89 32.94
CA ASN A 13 -13.54 1.67 33.73
C ASN A 13 -13.04 0.36 33.07
N ALA A 14 -12.30 0.42 31.96
CA ALA A 14 -11.55 -0.76 31.50
C ALA A 14 -10.37 -1.04 32.44
N THR A 15 -10.34 -2.22 33.07
CA THR A 15 -9.20 -2.67 33.87
C THR A 15 -7.99 -2.82 32.95
N VAL A 16 -6.94 -2.03 33.18
CA VAL A 16 -5.70 -2.12 32.40
C VAL A 16 -4.91 -3.33 32.91
N ASP A 17 -4.98 -4.43 32.17
CA ASP A 17 -4.24 -5.66 32.45
C ASP A 17 -3.47 -6.15 31.20
N GLY A 18 -2.89 -7.34 31.24
CA GLY A 18 -2.14 -7.91 30.12
C GLY A 18 -2.94 -8.02 28.82
N SER A 19 -4.28 -8.14 28.89
CA SER A 19 -5.14 -8.19 27.70
C SER A 19 -5.17 -6.85 26.96
N PHE A 20 -5.11 -5.73 27.68
CA PHE A 20 -5.05 -4.38 27.08
C PHE A 20 -3.80 -4.21 26.22
N PHE A 21 -2.69 -4.84 26.60
CA PHE A 21 -1.40 -4.78 25.88
C PHE A 21 -1.20 -5.93 24.89
N THR A 22 -2.24 -6.72 24.59
CA THR A 22 -2.13 -7.88 23.69
C THR A 22 -2.99 -7.69 22.45
N PHE A 23 -2.38 -7.84 21.27
CA PHE A 23 -3.10 -7.88 19.99
C PHE A 23 -3.03 -9.27 19.38
N THR A 24 -4.18 -9.90 19.15
CA THR A 24 -4.29 -11.27 18.59
C THR A 24 -4.81 -11.29 17.15
N GLY A 25 -5.08 -10.12 16.56
CA GLY A 25 -5.74 -9.99 15.26
C GLY A 25 -4.97 -10.54 14.06
N PHE A 26 -3.66 -10.83 14.19
CA PHE A 26 -2.85 -11.40 13.12
C PHE A 26 -2.95 -12.93 13.00
N GLY A 27 -3.47 -13.62 14.01
CA GLY A 27 -3.45 -15.08 14.08
C GLY A 27 -4.09 -15.77 12.86
N PHE A 28 -5.07 -15.15 12.22
CA PHE A 28 -5.75 -15.75 11.08
C PHE A 28 -4.93 -15.78 9.78
N LEU A 29 -3.99 -14.84 9.60
CA LEU A 29 -3.09 -14.85 8.43
C LEU A 29 -1.85 -15.70 8.69
N VAL A 30 -1.36 -15.71 9.93
CA VAL A 30 -0.11 -16.40 10.28
C VAL A 30 -0.33 -17.89 10.55
N ASN A 31 -1.47 -18.29 11.13
CA ASN A 31 -1.72 -19.69 11.49
C ASN A 31 -2.33 -20.52 10.35
N GLY A 32 -2.45 -19.98 9.14
CA GLY A 32 -2.86 -20.72 7.93
C GLY A 32 -4.31 -21.24 7.93
N THR A 33 -5.15 -20.86 8.90
CA THR A 33 -6.48 -21.46 9.07
C THR A 33 -7.50 -21.00 8.03
N GLN A 34 -7.20 -19.99 7.21
CA GLN A 34 -8.12 -19.51 6.16
C GLN A 34 -7.40 -18.75 5.03
N LEU A 35 -6.79 -19.47 4.10
CA LEU A 35 -6.24 -18.89 2.86
C LEU A 35 -7.01 -19.38 1.63
N PRO A 36 -8.16 -18.75 1.32
CA PRO A 36 -8.54 -18.57 -0.07
C PRO A 36 -8.99 -17.11 -0.28
N ALA A 37 -8.05 -16.18 -0.23
CA ALA A 37 -8.30 -14.84 -0.78
C ALA A 37 -7.93 -14.88 -2.27
N ASP A 38 -8.81 -14.39 -3.14
CA ASP A 38 -8.53 -14.10 -4.55
C ASP A 38 -7.95 -12.68 -4.73
N LYS A 39 -7.94 -11.90 -3.65
CA LYS A 39 -7.52 -10.50 -3.62
C LYS A 39 -6.53 -10.22 -2.51
N PHE A 40 -5.71 -9.20 -2.74
CA PHE A 40 -4.82 -8.62 -1.74
C PHE A 40 -5.61 -8.24 -0.47
N LYS A 41 -5.05 -8.57 0.71
CA LYS A 41 -5.67 -8.31 2.02
C LYS A 41 -4.65 -7.73 2.99
N VAL A 42 -5.09 -6.75 3.77
CA VAL A 42 -4.28 -6.12 4.83
C VAL A 42 -5.03 -6.20 6.14
N VAL A 43 -4.32 -6.52 7.21
CA VAL A 43 -4.80 -6.44 8.60
C VAL A 43 -3.89 -5.48 9.32
N LYS A 44 -4.48 -4.51 10.00
CA LYS A 44 -3.73 -3.46 10.68
C LYS A 44 -3.82 -3.64 12.19
N ALA A 45 -2.74 -3.28 12.85
CA ALA A 45 -2.67 -3.03 14.27
C ALA A 45 -2.11 -1.61 14.44
N THR A 46 -2.91 -0.60 14.09
CA THR A 46 -2.62 0.80 14.42
C THR A 46 -3.27 1.16 15.76
N MET A 47 -3.08 2.39 16.25
CA MET A 47 -3.81 2.85 17.44
C MET A 47 -5.33 2.78 17.32
N ALA A 48 -5.88 2.70 16.09
CA ALA A 48 -7.31 2.52 15.88
C ALA A 48 -7.79 1.10 16.22
N GLU A 49 -7.00 0.08 15.88
CA GLU A 49 -7.32 -1.33 16.16
C GLU A 49 -6.72 -1.82 17.49
N PHE A 50 -5.60 -1.23 17.92
CA PHE A 50 -4.86 -1.59 19.12
C PHE A 50 -4.53 -0.32 19.93
N PRO A 51 -5.47 0.16 20.77
CA PRO A 51 -5.35 1.44 21.47
C PRO A 51 -4.12 1.57 22.38
N ALA A 52 -3.54 0.46 22.84
CA ALA A 52 -2.31 0.47 23.62
C ALA A 52 -1.10 1.04 22.87
N LEU A 53 -1.17 1.17 21.54
CA LEU A 53 -0.14 1.82 20.73
C LEU A 53 -0.16 3.34 20.83
N ASN A 54 -1.18 3.95 21.45
CA ASN A 54 -1.22 5.39 21.64
C ASN A 54 0.03 5.87 22.42
N GLY A 55 0.75 6.84 21.86
CA GLY A 55 2.01 7.34 22.43
C GLY A 55 3.23 6.43 22.26
N GLN A 56 3.12 5.25 21.65
CA GLN A 56 4.24 4.30 21.50
C GLN A 56 5.03 4.46 20.20
N SER A 57 4.51 5.25 19.25
CA SER A 57 5.15 5.54 17.96
C SER A 57 5.45 4.30 17.11
N VAL A 58 4.70 3.21 17.29
CA VAL A 58 4.85 1.97 16.53
C VAL A 58 3.50 1.39 16.14
N SER A 59 3.45 0.70 15.01
CA SER A 59 2.30 -0.13 14.60
C SER A 59 2.75 -1.24 13.66
N TYR A 60 1.86 -2.20 13.42
CA TYR A 60 2.08 -3.29 12.48
C TYR A 60 0.94 -3.42 11.47
N ALA A 61 1.24 -4.07 10.35
CA ALA A 61 0.24 -4.67 9.47
C ALA A 61 0.73 -6.00 8.92
N THR A 62 -0.16 -6.99 8.79
CA THR A 62 0.13 -8.21 8.03
C THR A 62 -0.56 -8.12 6.67
N LEU A 63 0.16 -8.51 5.64
CA LEU A 63 -0.25 -8.43 4.25
C LEU A 63 -0.29 -9.82 3.64
N LEU A 64 -1.38 -10.14 2.95
CA LEU A 64 -1.54 -11.37 2.19
C LEU A 64 -1.72 -11.02 0.72
N PHE A 65 -0.86 -11.60 -0.11
CA PHE A 65 -0.86 -11.45 -1.56
C PHE A 65 -1.14 -12.80 -2.21
N PRO A 66 -2.35 -13.06 -2.72
CA PRO A 66 -2.55 -14.10 -3.71
C PRO A 66 -1.67 -13.88 -4.94
N ASN A 67 -1.40 -14.96 -5.70
CA ASN A 67 -0.66 -14.89 -6.95
C ASN A 67 -1.22 -13.78 -7.87
N GLY A 68 -0.35 -12.93 -8.39
CA GLY A 68 -0.68 -11.89 -9.36
C GLY A 68 -1.37 -10.67 -8.74
N THR A 69 -1.50 -10.60 -7.42
CA THR A 69 -2.05 -9.43 -6.74
C THR A 69 -0.97 -8.46 -6.31
N ALA A 70 -1.35 -7.21 -6.10
CA ALA A 70 -0.45 -6.18 -5.62
C ALA A 70 -1.11 -5.32 -4.54
N ASN A 71 -0.24 -4.69 -3.77
CA ASN A 71 -0.55 -3.48 -3.05
C ASN A 71 -0.16 -2.31 -3.98
N PRO A 72 -1.14 -1.58 -4.53
CA PRO A 72 -0.89 -0.57 -5.56
C PRO A 72 0.02 0.55 -5.02
N PRO A 73 0.61 1.39 -5.89
CA PRO A 73 1.40 2.53 -5.46
C PRO A 73 0.70 3.37 -4.39
N HIS A 74 1.34 3.51 -3.24
CA HIS A 74 0.83 4.24 -2.08
C HIS A 74 1.96 4.90 -1.30
N THR A 75 1.59 5.77 -0.35
CA THR A 75 2.54 6.40 0.58
C THR A 75 1.99 6.44 2.00
N HIS A 76 2.93 6.41 2.96
CA HIS A 76 2.70 6.60 4.39
C HIS A 76 3.25 7.97 4.82
N PRO A 77 2.41 9.02 4.91
CA PRO A 77 2.87 10.38 5.14
C PRO A 77 3.52 10.57 6.52
N ARG A 78 3.18 9.72 7.50
CA ARG A 78 3.63 9.89 8.90
C ARG A 78 4.64 8.84 9.37
N ALA A 79 4.98 7.82 8.56
CA ALA A 79 5.87 6.74 8.99
C ALA A 79 6.74 6.20 7.85
N ALA A 80 7.96 5.76 8.20
CA ALA A 80 8.68 4.78 7.40
C ALA A 80 8.07 3.38 7.66
N GLU A 81 8.26 2.48 6.70
CA GLU A 81 7.83 1.08 6.77
C GLU A 81 9.02 0.14 6.65
N LEU A 82 9.07 -0.87 7.51
CA LEU A 82 9.98 -2.01 7.44
C LEU A 82 9.15 -3.25 7.13
N LEU A 83 9.26 -3.76 5.92
CA LEU A 83 8.55 -4.95 5.47
C LEU A 83 9.46 -6.17 5.60
N PHE A 84 8.94 -7.24 6.19
CA PHE A 84 9.58 -8.54 6.37
C PHE A 84 8.75 -9.63 5.70
N VAL A 85 9.34 -10.47 4.86
CA VAL A 85 8.63 -11.57 4.18
C VAL A 85 8.57 -12.80 5.08
N VAL A 86 7.34 -13.25 5.36
CA VAL A 86 7.05 -14.40 6.22
C VAL A 86 6.83 -15.67 5.41
N ASP A 87 6.23 -15.56 4.22
CA ASP A 87 5.97 -16.69 3.32
C ASP A 87 5.96 -16.21 1.85
N GLY A 88 6.31 -17.10 0.92
CA GLY A 88 6.35 -16.84 -0.52
C GLY A 88 7.49 -15.91 -0.98
N GLU A 89 7.25 -15.23 -2.11
CA GLU A 89 8.17 -14.27 -2.73
C GLU A 89 7.41 -12.97 -3.03
N LEU A 90 8.06 -11.82 -2.86
CA LEU A 90 7.45 -10.53 -3.08
C LEU A 90 8.38 -9.59 -3.84
N GLN A 91 7.90 -9.07 -4.97
CA GLN A 91 8.55 -7.97 -5.67
C GLN A 91 8.16 -6.66 -4.99
N VAL A 92 9.13 -5.85 -4.63
CA VAL A 92 8.90 -4.56 -3.97
C VAL A 92 9.60 -3.43 -4.70
N GLY A 93 9.14 -2.20 -4.47
CA GLY A 93 9.91 -1.04 -4.88
C GLY A 93 9.38 0.28 -4.38
N PHE A 94 10.22 1.30 -4.44
CA PHE A 94 9.87 2.69 -4.16
C PHE A 94 10.58 3.66 -5.11
N PHE A 95 10.02 4.86 -5.21
CA PHE A 95 10.59 5.98 -5.97
C PHE A 95 11.18 7.00 -5.00
N ASP A 96 12.42 7.43 -5.25
CA ASP A 96 12.97 8.59 -4.56
C ASP A 96 12.40 9.91 -5.11
N THR A 97 12.77 11.04 -4.49
CA THR A 97 12.30 12.36 -4.89
C THR A 97 12.83 12.84 -6.24
N ALA A 98 13.81 12.14 -6.82
CA ALA A 98 14.29 12.38 -8.18
C ALA A 98 13.59 11.48 -9.21
N GLY A 99 12.62 10.66 -8.78
CA GLY A 99 11.89 9.72 -9.62
C GLY A 99 12.67 8.44 -9.94
N LYS A 100 13.80 8.19 -9.27
CA LYS A 100 14.55 6.95 -9.47
C LYS A 100 13.86 5.80 -8.72
N LEU A 101 13.63 4.71 -9.45
CA LEU A 101 13.08 3.47 -8.91
C LEU A 101 14.17 2.62 -8.25
N TYR A 102 13.88 2.17 -7.03
CA TYR A 102 14.62 1.11 -6.33
C TYR A 102 13.69 -0.08 -6.18
N THR A 103 14.10 -1.26 -6.65
CA THR A 103 13.27 -2.47 -6.63
C THR A 103 14.10 -3.69 -6.27
N GLN A 104 13.46 -4.69 -5.66
CA GLN A 104 14.08 -5.94 -5.28
C GLN A 104 13.06 -7.09 -5.24
N ALA A 105 13.51 -8.29 -5.57
CA ALA A 105 12.82 -9.54 -5.30
C ALA A 105 13.18 -10.02 -3.88
N LEU A 106 12.20 -10.10 -3.00
CA LEU A 106 12.37 -10.56 -1.62
C LEU A 106 11.89 -12.00 -1.45
N HIS A 107 12.66 -12.79 -0.72
CA HIS A 107 12.33 -14.15 -0.31
C HIS A 107 12.02 -14.18 1.19
N VAL A 108 11.49 -15.32 1.66
CA VAL A 108 11.25 -15.55 3.09
C VAL A 108 12.48 -15.22 3.93
N GLY A 109 12.30 -14.37 4.95
CA GLY A 109 13.37 -13.91 5.83
C GLY A 109 14.00 -12.58 5.41
N ASP A 110 13.76 -12.11 4.19
CA ASP A 110 14.29 -10.83 3.72
C ASP A 110 13.50 -9.64 4.31
N MET A 111 14.21 -8.52 4.47
CA MET A 111 13.64 -7.23 4.86
C MET A 111 13.87 -6.17 3.81
N PHE A 112 12.92 -5.24 3.69
CA PHE A 112 13.05 -4.05 2.85
C PHE A 112 12.46 -2.83 3.54
N VAL A 113 13.14 -1.68 3.41
CA VAL A 113 12.71 -0.42 4.00
C VAL A 113 12.09 0.49 2.95
N PHE A 114 10.92 1.03 3.25
CA PHE A 114 10.31 2.12 2.50
C PHE A 114 10.47 3.42 3.30
N PRO A 115 11.28 4.38 2.83
CA PRO A 115 11.47 5.64 3.54
C PRO A 115 10.16 6.43 3.68
N LYS A 116 10.04 7.15 4.78
CA LYS A 116 8.83 7.91 5.15
C LYS A 116 8.38 8.82 4.01
N GLY A 117 7.09 8.75 3.67
CA GLY A 117 6.45 9.63 2.69
C GLY A 117 6.76 9.28 1.22
N LEU A 118 7.65 8.33 0.92
CA LEU A 118 7.94 7.95 -0.45
C LEU A 118 6.90 6.98 -1.00
N VAL A 119 6.64 7.11 -2.31
CA VAL A 119 5.71 6.25 -3.05
C VAL A 119 6.35 4.87 -3.21
N HIS A 120 5.63 3.84 -2.84
CA HIS A 120 6.09 2.46 -2.92
C HIS A 120 4.96 1.49 -3.24
N PHE A 121 5.32 0.26 -3.61
CA PHE A 121 4.40 -0.80 -4.00
C PHE A 121 4.97 -2.18 -3.64
N GLN A 122 4.09 -3.17 -3.62
CA GLN A 122 4.46 -4.58 -3.53
C GLN A 122 3.62 -5.40 -4.51
N TYR A 123 4.21 -6.43 -5.12
CA TYR A 123 3.56 -7.30 -6.10
C TYR A 123 4.01 -8.75 -5.91
N ASN A 124 3.05 -9.67 -5.89
CA ASN A 124 3.35 -11.10 -5.86
C ASN A 124 3.38 -11.66 -7.29
N ALA A 125 4.60 -11.86 -7.80
CA ALA A 125 4.87 -12.51 -9.09
C ALA A 125 5.03 -14.04 -8.99
N GLY A 126 4.97 -14.59 -7.77
CA GLY A 126 5.15 -16.01 -7.50
C GLY A 126 3.91 -16.85 -7.81
N ALA A 127 4.10 -18.16 -7.88
CA ALA A 127 3.02 -19.10 -8.22
C ALA A 127 1.96 -19.27 -7.10
N GLY A 128 2.34 -19.02 -5.85
CA GLY A 128 1.50 -19.21 -4.66
C GLY A 128 1.14 -17.89 -3.96
N TYR A 129 0.73 -17.99 -2.70
CA TYR A 129 0.55 -16.83 -1.85
C TYR A 129 1.90 -16.27 -1.39
N ALA A 130 1.93 -14.98 -1.05
CA ALA A 130 3.00 -14.36 -0.29
C ALA A 130 2.42 -13.66 0.94
N ILE A 131 3.11 -13.76 2.08
CA ILE A 131 2.73 -13.14 3.34
C ILE A 131 3.88 -12.25 3.81
N ALA A 132 3.57 -11.02 4.18
CA ALA A 132 4.54 -10.09 4.74
C ALA A 132 4.02 -9.43 6.02
N LEU A 133 4.95 -9.01 6.87
CA LEU A 133 4.70 -8.19 8.05
C LEU A 133 5.38 -6.84 7.86
N SER A 134 4.60 -5.77 7.95
CA SER A 134 5.09 -4.40 7.90
C SER A 134 5.07 -3.77 9.27
N ALA A 135 6.24 -3.31 9.74
CA ALA A 135 6.41 -2.51 10.95
C ALA A 135 6.50 -1.04 10.57
N PHE A 136 5.90 -0.16 11.37
CA PHE A 136 5.89 1.27 11.08
C PHE A 136 6.36 2.10 12.26
N GLY A 137 7.13 3.15 11.99
CA GLY A 137 7.57 4.14 12.98
C GLY A 137 6.49 5.15 13.40
N SER A 138 5.23 4.74 13.46
CA SER A 138 4.12 5.54 13.97
C SER A 138 2.97 4.65 14.40
N ALA A 139 2.24 5.05 15.45
CA ALA A 139 0.98 4.41 15.86
C ALA A 139 -0.18 4.76 14.92
N SER A 140 -0.06 5.83 14.13
CA SER A 140 -1.02 6.27 13.10
C SER A 140 -0.27 6.71 11.86
N THR A 141 0.03 5.76 10.97
CA THR A 141 0.88 5.96 9.79
C THR A 141 0.22 6.81 8.71
N GLY A 142 -1.09 6.63 8.53
CA GLY A 142 -1.85 7.14 7.39
C GLY A 142 -1.48 6.39 6.12
N THR A 143 -2.42 6.30 5.17
CA THR A 143 -2.17 5.67 3.87
C THR A 143 -2.86 6.48 2.80
N VAL A 144 -2.14 6.83 1.75
CA VAL A 144 -2.69 7.47 0.55
C VAL A 144 -2.44 6.54 -0.62
N SER A 145 -3.52 6.03 -1.23
CA SER A 145 -3.46 5.24 -2.46
C SER A 145 -3.38 6.19 -3.65
N LEU A 146 -2.32 6.10 -4.45
CA LEU A 146 -2.12 7.01 -5.57
C LEU A 146 -3.18 6.83 -6.66
N PRO A 147 -3.47 5.60 -7.15
CA PRO A 147 -4.50 5.43 -8.17
C PRO A 147 -5.86 5.98 -7.71
N GLY A 148 -6.29 5.63 -6.49
CA GLY A 148 -7.58 6.08 -5.96
C GLY A 148 -7.66 7.60 -5.82
N THR A 149 -6.63 8.23 -5.25
CA THR A 149 -6.59 9.69 -5.07
C THR A 149 -6.52 10.43 -6.42
N LEU A 150 -5.70 9.95 -7.37
CA LEU A 150 -5.56 10.58 -8.68
C LEU A 150 -6.87 10.54 -9.46
N PHE A 151 -7.54 9.38 -9.54
CA PHE A 151 -8.82 9.28 -10.24
C PHE A 151 -9.91 10.14 -9.59
N ALA A 152 -9.96 10.22 -8.26
CA ALA A 152 -10.91 11.08 -7.56
C ALA A 152 -10.69 12.57 -7.88
N VAL A 153 -9.43 13.02 -7.87
CA VAL A 153 -9.08 14.41 -8.25
C VAL A 153 -9.47 14.69 -9.69
N LEU A 154 -9.16 13.78 -10.63
CA LEU A 154 -9.52 13.96 -12.03
C LEU A 154 -11.03 14.11 -12.22
N GLN A 155 -11.85 13.26 -11.57
CA GLN A 155 -13.31 13.36 -11.62
C GLN A 155 -13.86 14.70 -11.10
N LEU A 156 -13.28 15.24 -10.02
CA LEU A 156 -13.67 16.55 -9.49
C LEU A 156 -13.30 17.67 -10.46
N THR A 157 -12.08 17.66 -11.00
CA THR A 157 -11.64 18.69 -11.97
C THR A 157 -12.37 18.62 -13.31
N THR A 158 -12.97 17.48 -13.67
CA THR A 158 -13.85 17.38 -14.85
C THR A 158 -15.26 17.90 -14.56
N ARG A 159 -15.79 17.72 -13.34
CA ARG A 159 -17.12 18.25 -12.95
C ARG A 159 -17.15 19.78 -12.85
N GLU A 160 -16.05 20.41 -12.41
CA GLU A 160 -15.94 21.87 -12.40
C GLU A 160 -15.70 22.47 -13.80
N ARG A 161 -15.35 21.64 -14.80
CA ARG A 161 -15.01 22.06 -16.16
C ARG A 161 -16.16 22.06 -17.17
N GLU A 162 -17.39 21.74 -16.77
CA GLU A 162 -18.59 22.09 -17.56
C GLU A 162 -18.86 23.62 -17.56
N ALA A 163 -18.05 24.43 -16.87
CA ALA A 163 -18.22 25.87 -16.72
C ALA A 163 -17.23 26.77 -17.49
N GLY A 164 -16.28 26.25 -18.29
CA GLY A 164 -15.41 27.11 -19.12
C GLY A 164 -14.11 26.46 -19.60
N ASP A 165 -13.77 26.74 -20.87
CA ASP A 165 -12.64 26.20 -21.65
C ASP A 165 -11.29 26.23 -20.92
N PHE A 166 -10.62 25.07 -20.78
CA PHE A 166 -9.15 24.89 -20.86
C PHE A 166 -8.77 23.38 -20.83
N TYR A 167 -7.77 23.00 -21.65
CA TYR A 167 -7.13 21.69 -21.88
C TYR A 167 -7.83 20.42 -21.34
N SER A 168 -8.40 19.63 -22.25
CA SER A 168 -9.05 18.34 -21.96
C SER A 168 -8.02 17.27 -21.54
N PHE A 169 -8.13 16.79 -20.30
CA PHE A 169 -7.61 15.47 -19.91
C PHE A 169 -8.80 14.52 -19.87
N ALA A 170 -9.08 13.86 -21.00
CA ALA A 170 -10.11 12.84 -21.08
C ALA A 170 -9.54 11.51 -20.56
N VAL A 171 -9.92 11.11 -19.35
CA VAL A 171 -9.81 9.71 -18.93
C VAL A 171 -10.93 8.95 -19.62
N SER A 172 -10.56 7.99 -20.47
CA SER A 172 -11.54 7.12 -21.14
C SER A 172 -12.48 6.48 -20.10
N PRO A 173 -13.82 6.49 -20.30
CA PRO A 173 -14.77 5.84 -19.39
C PRO A 173 -14.54 4.32 -19.23
N LYS A 174 -13.69 3.73 -20.07
CA LYS A 174 -13.31 2.32 -20.04
C LYS A 174 -12.02 2.05 -19.27
N CYS A 175 -11.28 3.07 -18.84
CA CYS A 175 -10.00 2.88 -18.16
C CYS A 175 -10.26 2.53 -16.69
N ASN A 176 -10.17 1.24 -16.37
CA ASN A 176 -10.26 0.76 -15.00
C ASN A 176 -8.87 0.74 -14.35
N GLU A 177 -8.83 0.74 -13.00
CA GLU A 177 -7.60 0.75 -12.18
C GLU A 177 -6.54 -0.28 -12.59
N ARG A 178 -6.92 -1.37 -13.28
CA ARG A 178 -6.02 -2.44 -13.72
C ARG A 178 -5.21 -2.08 -14.97
N GLU A 179 -5.59 -1.08 -15.77
CA GLU A 179 -4.89 -0.83 -17.05
C GLU A 179 -3.74 0.17 -16.94
N ILE A 180 -3.75 1.07 -15.94
CA ILE A 180 -2.78 2.18 -15.86
C ILE A 180 -1.50 1.82 -15.10
N PHE A 181 -1.54 0.88 -14.15
CA PHE A 181 -0.45 0.68 -13.19
C PHE A 181 0.18 -0.72 -13.18
N TRP A 182 -0.06 -1.58 -14.19
CA TRP A 182 0.34 -2.99 -14.07
C TRP A 182 1.75 -3.38 -14.55
N PRO A 183 2.52 -4.12 -13.72
CA PRO A 183 3.94 -4.39 -13.88
C PRO A 183 4.32 -5.54 -14.82
N GLU A 184 3.37 -6.29 -15.42
CA GLU A 184 3.73 -7.34 -16.40
C GLU A 184 4.59 -6.82 -17.55
N LYS A 185 4.45 -5.53 -17.89
CA LYS A 185 5.29 -4.85 -18.89
C LYS A 185 6.58 -4.26 -18.31
N PHE A 186 6.66 -4.04 -17.00
CA PHE A 186 7.81 -3.45 -16.31
C PHE A 186 8.90 -4.49 -15.98
N PHE A 187 8.51 -5.75 -15.76
CA PHE A 187 9.44 -6.84 -15.40
C PHE A 187 9.87 -7.76 -16.56
N ARG A 188 9.40 -7.54 -17.81
CA ARG A 188 9.95 -8.24 -18.98
C ARG A 188 11.32 -7.64 -19.33
N ARG A 189 12.37 -8.40 -19.07
CA ARG A 189 13.71 -8.22 -19.65
C ARG A 189 13.59 -8.02 -21.16
N THR A 190 13.98 -6.85 -21.67
CA THR A 190 13.99 -6.57 -23.11
C THR A 190 15.11 -7.36 -23.78
N SER A 191 14.75 -8.42 -24.52
CA SER A 191 15.65 -9.10 -25.45
C SER A 191 15.03 -9.13 -26.84
N SER A 192 14.95 -7.99 -27.51
CA SER A 192 14.89 -7.88 -28.97
C SER A 192 15.02 -6.42 -29.41
N PRO A 193 15.85 -6.09 -30.41
CA PRO A 193 15.89 -4.76 -30.99
C PRO A 193 14.69 -4.55 -31.96
N GLU A 194 14.30 -3.29 -32.09
CA GLU A 194 13.42 -2.69 -33.10
C GLU A 194 12.00 -3.24 -33.25
N LYS A 195 11.02 -2.53 -32.67
CA LYS A 195 9.82 -2.04 -33.40
C LYS A 195 9.37 -0.70 -32.80
N ASN A 196 9.39 0.35 -33.62
CA ASN A 196 8.83 1.66 -33.33
C ASN A 196 7.33 1.55 -33.01
N PHE A 197 6.94 1.95 -31.80
CA PHE A 197 5.58 2.34 -31.45
C PHE A 197 5.62 3.77 -30.90
N PRO A 198 4.87 4.74 -31.46
CA PRO A 198 4.65 6.01 -30.78
C PRO A 198 3.55 5.76 -29.75
N ALA A 199 3.92 5.29 -28.58
CA ALA A 199 3.05 5.27 -27.42
C ALA A 199 3.79 5.99 -26.30
N THR A 200 3.64 7.30 -26.25
CA THR A 200 3.79 8.05 -25.00
C THR A 200 2.71 7.53 -24.05
N VAL A 201 3.01 6.42 -23.37
CA VAL A 201 2.32 6.04 -22.15
C VAL A 201 2.78 7.07 -21.13
N LEU A 202 1.94 8.07 -20.90
CA LEU A 202 2.15 9.04 -19.84
C LEU A 202 1.96 8.28 -18.52
N ILE A 203 3.07 7.77 -17.99
CA ILE A 203 3.13 7.36 -16.59
C ILE A 203 3.19 8.67 -15.81
N LEU A 204 2.05 9.09 -15.28
CA LEU A 204 1.96 10.07 -14.20
C LEU A 204 2.05 9.34 -12.86
#